data_AF-A0A2V1BAL9-F1
#
_entry.id   AF-A0A2V1BAL9-F1
#
_cell.length_a   1.000
_cell.length_b   1.000
_cell.length_c   1.000
_cell.angle_alpha   90.00
_cell.angle_beta   90.00
_cell.angle_gamma   90.00
#
_symmetry.space_group_name_H-M   'P 1'
#
loop_
_entity.id
_entity.type
_entity.pdbx_description
1 polymer ?
#
loop_
_entity_poly.entity_id
_entity_poly.type
_entity_poly.pdbx_seq_one_letter_code
_entity_poly.pdbx_strand_id
1 'polypeptide(L)'
;RTVFRPSTPGGFARIEWTCSCGDLLYGDFKERSPGSLQKLATRLGGSIISGETLADSAPSESVSSAPLPPPHRGTISHSPEESAVQRSRRPLATRTVVQQSSERNKKYLEICISSGRHTHSLGEIDVSGRQSDRDIFEAMKRKYNELQGSARNFGCFALQEVNGGTFVKFRIDKSTSVAIMSKPSVPPVEEVELGRYEYQPIPMDEPPMPSNLFIHYFNKDTTAHNEAVWSTRFPIKLQESLFYAHKPLTEGWGIEITEGPNWLLFCTVMVIVLVLSGVIAIIYAQFTGDKPTGVAIGAWLTAVQAMAATAVFFKRTSE
;
A
#
# COMPACT_ATOMS: atom_id res chain seq x y z
N ARG A 1 -11.99 20.59 -7.19
CA ARG A 1 -10.84 21.06 -6.38
C ARG A 1 -9.56 20.61 -7.08
N THR A 2 -8.87 21.52 -7.77
CA THR A 2 -7.81 21.15 -8.76
C THR A 2 -6.54 22.00 -8.68
N VAL A 3 -6.51 23.04 -7.82
CA VAL A 3 -5.52 24.15 -7.86
C VAL A 3 -4.10 23.77 -7.40
N PHE A 4 -3.91 22.62 -6.76
CA PHE A 4 -2.61 22.22 -6.17
C PHE A 4 -2.13 20.82 -6.57
N ARG A 5 -2.56 20.28 -7.73
CA ARG A 5 -1.98 19.03 -8.23
C ARG A 5 -0.61 19.27 -8.88
N PRO A 6 0.41 18.45 -8.59
CA PRO A 6 1.69 18.51 -9.31
C PRO A 6 1.48 18.15 -10.78
N SER A 7 2.32 18.68 -11.67
CA SER A 7 2.33 18.26 -13.07
C SER A 7 2.65 16.77 -13.20
N THR A 8 2.05 16.10 -14.18
CA THR A 8 2.34 14.70 -14.47
C THR A 8 3.77 14.58 -15.02
N PRO A 9 4.63 13.70 -14.47
CA PRO A 9 6.00 13.54 -14.97
C PRO A 9 6.04 13.08 -16.44
N GLY A 10 7.05 13.51 -17.19
CA GLY A 10 7.22 13.10 -18.59
C GLY A 10 7.34 11.58 -18.74
N GLY A 11 6.56 11.01 -19.66
CA GLY A 11 6.49 9.55 -19.86
C GLY A 11 5.57 8.80 -18.88
N PHE A 12 4.80 9.51 -18.07
CA PHE A 12 3.71 8.99 -17.25
C PHE A 12 2.38 9.56 -17.74
N ALA A 13 1.28 8.82 -17.55
CA ALA A 13 -0.07 9.31 -17.69
C ALA A 13 -0.78 9.25 -16.34
N ARG A 14 -1.66 10.23 -16.06
CA ARG A 14 -2.40 10.30 -14.82
C ARG A 14 -3.73 9.55 -14.98
N ILE A 15 -4.07 8.68 -14.05
CA ILE A 15 -5.44 8.16 -13.91
C ILE A 15 -6.08 8.90 -12.75
N GLU A 16 -7.32 9.37 -12.93
CA GLU A 16 -8.12 9.99 -11.87
C GLU A 16 -9.45 9.27 -11.69
N TRP A 17 -9.87 9.06 -10.44
CA TRP A 17 -11.13 8.38 -10.10
C TRP A 17 -11.63 8.84 -8.73
N THR A 18 -12.92 8.63 -8.48
CA THR A 18 -13.50 8.78 -7.15
C THR A 18 -13.40 7.44 -6.44
N CYS A 19 -12.71 7.41 -5.29
CA CYS A 19 -12.67 6.22 -4.46
C CYS A 19 -14.03 5.95 -3.81
N SER A 20 -14.32 4.70 -3.44
CA SER A 20 -15.53 4.31 -2.71
C SER A 20 -15.76 5.10 -1.41
N CYS A 21 -14.70 5.68 -0.82
CA CYS A 21 -14.76 6.55 0.35
C CYS A 21 -15.12 8.03 0.04
N GLY A 22 -15.45 8.36 -1.21
CA GLY A 22 -15.81 9.70 -1.69
C GLY A 22 -14.65 10.63 -2.05
N ASP A 23 -13.39 10.25 -1.79
CA ASP A 23 -12.23 11.08 -2.14
C ASP A 23 -11.90 10.97 -3.63
N LEU A 24 -11.59 12.11 -4.24
CA LEU A 24 -11.04 12.16 -5.60
C LEU A 24 -9.53 11.82 -5.56
N LEU A 25 -9.20 10.61 -6.00
CA LEU A 25 -7.83 10.10 -6.07
C LEU A 25 -7.21 10.33 -7.44
N TYR A 26 -5.89 10.22 -7.48
CA TYR A 26 -5.12 10.15 -8.72
C TYR A 26 -3.87 9.29 -8.52
N GLY A 27 -3.36 8.73 -9.61
CA GLY A 27 -2.06 8.08 -9.65
C GLY A 27 -1.36 8.38 -10.97
N ASP A 28 -0.06 8.59 -10.92
CA ASP A 28 0.78 8.79 -12.10
C ASP A 28 1.46 7.47 -12.46
N PHE A 29 1.18 6.97 -13.66
CA PHE A 29 1.50 5.62 -14.07
C PHE A 29 2.30 5.61 -15.38
N LYS A 30 3.33 4.78 -15.45
CA LYS A 30 4.01 4.44 -16.70
C LYS A 30 3.33 3.23 -17.32
N GLU A 31 2.93 3.35 -18.59
CA GLU A 31 2.40 2.21 -19.34
C GLU A 31 3.51 1.17 -19.58
N ARG A 32 3.20 -0.11 -19.34
CA ARG A 32 4.15 -1.23 -19.50
C ARG A 32 3.85 -2.05 -20.74
N SER A 33 2.58 -2.18 -21.10
CA SER A 33 2.09 -2.83 -22.31
C SER A 33 0.93 -2.01 -22.89
N PRO A 34 0.73 -1.99 -24.23
CA PRO A 34 -0.32 -1.18 -24.84
C PRO A 34 -1.71 -1.47 -24.26
N GLY A 35 -2.36 -0.43 -23.75
CA GLY A 35 -3.70 -0.50 -23.17
C GLY A 35 -3.74 -0.93 -21.69
N SER A 36 -2.61 -1.20 -21.03
CA SER A 36 -2.62 -1.59 -19.60
C SER A 36 -3.15 -0.47 -18.71
N LEU A 37 -2.90 0.80 -19.07
CA LEU A 37 -3.46 1.94 -18.33
C LEU A 37 -4.97 2.07 -18.53
N GLN A 38 -5.49 1.75 -19.72
CA GLN A 38 -6.93 1.77 -19.98
C GLN A 38 -7.66 0.66 -19.21
N LYS A 39 -7.08 -0.54 -19.10
CA LYS A 39 -7.62 -1.61 -18.23
C LYS A 39 -7.70 -1.16 -16.77
N LEU A 40 -6.62 -0.56 -16.25
CA LEU A 40 -6.54 -0.08 -14.88
C LEU A 40 -7.53 1.07 -14.62
N ALA A 41 -7.64 2.04 -15.52
CA ALA A 41 -8.61 3.12 -15.44
C ALA A 41 -10.05 2.60 -15.40
N THR A 42 -10.40 1.65 -16.28
CA THR A 42 -11.71 1.00 -16.29
C THR A 42 -12.00 0.27 -14.98
N ARG A 43 -11.03 -0.47 -14.40
CA ARG A 43 -11.22 -1.16 -13.11
C ARG A 43 -11.39 -0.18 -11.93
N LEU A 44 -10.76 0.99 -12.00
CA LEU A 44 -10.89 2.06 -10.99
C LEU A 44 -12.13 2.93 -11.17
N GLY A 45 -12.93 2.73 -12.23
CA GLY A 45 -14.02 3.64 -12.60
C GLY A 45 -13.52 5.06 -12.95
N GLY A 46 -12.29 5.16 -13.43
CA GLY A 46 -11.57 6.41 -13.66
C GLY A 46 -11.36 6.77 -15.11
N SER A 47 -10.72 7.93 -15.32
CA SER A 47 -10.35 8.46 -16.63
C SER A 47 -8.85 8.74 -16.70
N ILE A 48 -8.26 8.52 -17.88
CA ILE A 48 -6.87 8.89 -18.17
C ILE A 48 -6.81 10.37 -18.54
N ILE A 49 -5.93 11.11 -17.87
CA ILE A 49 -5.51 12.46 -18.24
C ILE A 49 -4.06 12.36 -18.75
N SER A 50 -3.93 12.33 -20.07
CA SER A 50 -2.64 12.54 -20.73
C SER A 50 -2.24 14.00 -20.54
N GLY A 51 -1.04 14.26 -20.03
CA GLY A 51 -0.47 15.61 -20.09
C GLY A 51 -0.29 16.00 -21.55
N GLU A 52 -0.73 17.19 -21.94
CA GLU A 52 -0.65 17.67 -23.32
C GLU A 52 0.80 17.69 -23.82
N THR A 53 1.14 16.72 -24.66
CA THR A 53 2.21 16.90 -25.63
C THR A 53 1.64 17.80 -26.73
N LEU A 54 2.07 19.05 -26.79
CA LEU A 54 1.75 19.96 -27.91
C LEU A 54 2.34 19.39 -29.20
N ALA A 55 1.55 18.61 -29.95
CA ALA A 55 1.90 18.04 -31.24
C ALA A 55 0.64 17.84 -32.11
N ASP A 56 0.36 18.87 -32.90
CA ASP A 56 -0.47 18.98 -34.11
C ASP A 56 -1.87 18.37 -34.23
N SER A 57 -2.71 19.14 -34.93
CA SER A 57 -4.09 18.81 -35.26
C SER A 57 -4.21 18.03 -36.57
N ALA A 58 -4.97 16.94 -36.58
CA ALA A 58 -5.69 16.45 -37.76
C ALA A 58 -6.96 15.69 -37.34
N PRO A 59 -8.07 15.74 -38.11
CA PRO A 59 -9.39 15.51 -37.54
C PRO A 59 -10.00 14.12 -37.80
N SER A 60 -10.89 13.76 -36.89
CA SER A 60 -12.11 12.94 -37.03
C SER A 60 -12.38 12.19 -38.33
N GLU A 61 -12.50 10.86 -38.25
CA GLU A 61 -13.53 10.13 -38.99
C GLU A 61 -14.38 9.27 -38.04
N SER A 62 -15.65 9.62 -37.94
CA SER A 62 -16.69 8.84 -37.28
C SER A 62 -17.37 7.92 -38.30
N VAL A 63 -17.32 6.61 -38.11
CA VAL A 63 -18.16 5.67 -38.88
C VAL A 63 -19.10 4.93 -37.93
N SER A 64 -20.37 4.94 -38.29
CA SER A 64 -21.50 4.50 -37.47
C SER A 64 -21.98 3.08 -37.82
N SER A 65 -22.96 2.61 -37.03
CA SER A 65 -23.95 1.56 -37.32
C SER A 65 -23.52 0.08 -37.32
N ALA A 66 -24.15 -0.68 -36.43
CA ALA A 66 -24.33 -2.14 -36.47
C ALA A 66 -25.39 -2.55 -37.52
N PRO A 67 -25.63 -3.86 -37.72
CA PRO A 67 -26.89 -4.40 -37.16
C PRO A 67 -26.84 -5.86 -36.61
N LEU A 68 -27.87 -6.19 -35.82
CA LEU A 68 -28.18 -7.50 -35.25
C LEU A 68 -28.84 -8.47 -36.26
N PRO A 69 -28.76 -9.80 -36.06
CA PRO A 69 -29.72 -10.78 -36.58
C PRO A 69 -30.85 -11.13 -35.58
N PRO A 70 -32.01 -11.67 -36.03
CA PRO A 70 -33.21 -11.87 -35.20
C PRO A 70 -33.31 -13.28 -34.58
N PRO A 71 -34.27 -13.51 -33.64
CA PRO A 71 -34.43 -14.78 -32.94
C PRO A 71 -35.35 -15.78 -33.68
N HIS A 72 -35.03 -17.07 -33.60
CA HIS A 72 -35.95 -18.15 -33.99
C HIS A 72 -36.51 -18.90 -32.76
N ARG A 73 -37.76 -19.36 -32.91
CA ARG A 73 -38.65 -19.79 -31.83
C ARG A 73 -39.30 -21.13 -32.17
N GLY A 74 -39.40 -22.01 -31.18
CA GLY A 74 -40.29 -23.17 -31.16
C GLY A 74 -39.59 -24.51 -30.89
N THR A 75 -40.25 -25.56 -30.38
CA THR A 75 -41.62 -25.67 -29.83
C THR A 75 -41.71 -27.00 -29.06
N ILE A 76 -42.33 -26.97 -27.86
CA ILE A 76 -43.18 -28.01 -27.20
C ILE A 76 -42.91 -29.48 -27.64
N SER A 77 -42.48 -30.43 -26.79
CA SER A 77 -43.22 -31.08 -25.68
C SER A 77 -42.30 -32.12 -24.98
N HIS A 78 -42.65 -33.01 -24.02
CA HIS A 78 -43.89 -33.40 -23.31
C HIS A 78 -43.56 -33.75 -21.83
N SER A 79 -44.57 -33.75 -20.95
CA SER A 79 -44.62 -34.45 -19.63
C SER A 79 -45.30 -35.84 -19.80
N PRO A 80 -45.36 -36.78 -18.81
CA PRO A 80 -45.60 -36.53 -17.37
C PRO A 80 -44.92 -37.49 -16.33
N GLU A 81 -45.12 -37.14 -15.05
CA GLU A 81 -45.31 -37.98 -13.83
C GLU A 81 -44.36 -39.19 -13.54
N GLU A 82 -44.06 -39.60 -12.30
CA GLU A 82 -44.87 -39.54 -11.07
C GLU A 82 -44.01 -39.57 -9.77
N SER A 83 -44.66 -39.20 -8.66
CA SER A 83 -44.31 -39.28 -7.24
C SER A 83 -43.34 -40.37 -6.71
N ALA A 84 -42.53 -40.03 -5.70
CA ALA A 84 -42.60 -40.65 -4.36
C ALA A 84 -41.66 -40.01 -3.30
N VAL A 85 -42.12 -39.97 -2.05
CA VAL A 85 -41.39 -39.50 -0.86
C VAL A 85 -41.02 -40.69 0.03
N GLN A 86 -39.76 -40.82 0.50
CA GLN A 86 -39.48 -41.33 1.87
C GLN A 86 -38.01 -41.25 2.38
N ARG A 87 -37.82 -40.42 3.41
CA ARG A 87 -37.38 -40.82 4.78
C ARG A 87 -36.02 -41.52 5.01
N SER A 88 -35.05 -40.71 5.41
CA SER A 88 -34.12 -40.87 6.57
C SER A 88 -33.60 -42.28 6.95
N ARG A 89 -32.27 -42.47 6.83
CA ARG A 89 -31.45 -43.28 7.78
C ARG A 89 -30.05 -42.65 8.00
N ARG A 90 -29.73 -42.30 9.24
CA ARG A 90 -28.34 -42.19 9.73
C ARG A 90 -27.77 -43.59 9.95
N PRO A 91 -26.44 -43.74 9.85
CA PRO A 91 -25.70 -44.44 10.89
C PRO A 91 -24.61 -43.57 11.55
N LEU A 92 -23.96 -44.16 12.54
CA LEU A 92 -23.16 -43.52 13.59
C LEU A 92 -21.68 -43.32 13.20
N ALA A 93 -21.05 -42.37 13.90
CA ALA A 93 -19.67 -41.91 13.73
C ALA A 93 -18.58 -43.00 13.63
N THR A 94 -17.53 -42.72 12.85
CA THR A 94 -16.15 -43.19 13.09
C THR A 94 -15.13 -42.34 12.28
N ARG A 95 -14.06 -41.90 12.97
CA ARG A 95 -12.75 -41.39 12.46
C ARG A 95 -12.70 -40.09 11.64
N THR A 96 -12.36 -39.01 12.35
CA THR A 96 -11.08 -38.28 12.20
C THR A 96 -10.51 -38.09 10.78
N VAL A 97 -11.18 -37.31 9.92
CA VAL A 97 -10.60 -36.75 8.68
C VAL A 97 -11.06 -35.30 8.48
N VAL A 98 -10.60 -34.36 9.33
CA VAL A 98 -10.89 -32.91 9.18
C VAL A 98 -9.65 -32.03 9.40
N GLN A 99 -8.49 -32.60 9.73
CA GLN A 99 -7.29 -31.81 10.08
C GLN A 99 -6.30 -31.62 8.90
N GLN A 100 -6.62 -32.12 7.70
CA GLN A 100 -5.76 -32.07 6.51
C GLN A 100 -6.31 -31.19 5.36
N SER A 101 -7.43 -30.49 5.61
CA SER A 101 -8.05 -29.53 4.69
C SER A 101 -7.79 -28.08 5.06
N SER A 102 -7.55 -27.75 6.34
CA SER A 102 -7.29 -26.36 6.77
C SER A 102 -5.92 -25.83 6.36
N GLU A 103 -4.92 -26.69 6.18
CA GLU A 103 -3.57 -26.25 5.79
C GLU A 103 -3.47 -25.88 4.30
N ARG A 104 -4.31 -26.48 3.45
CA ARG A 104 -4.20 -26.37 1.99
C ARG A 104 -4.74 -25.06 1.41
N ASN A 105 -5.28 -24.18 2.25
CA ASN A 105 -5.82 -22.88 1.86
C ASN A 105 -5.25 -21.73 2.71
N LYS A 106 -4.10 -21.93 3.36
CA LYS A 106 -3.39 -20.84 4.04
C LYS A 106 -2.79 -19.90 3.00
N LYS A 107 -3.07 -18.61 3.13
CA LYS A 107 -2.57 -17.52 2.29
C LYS A 107 -1.90 -16.49 3.19
N TYR A 108 -0.71 -16.04 2.81
CA TYR A 108 0.12 -15.14 3.60
C TYR A 108 0.52 -13.91 2.79
N LEU A 109 0.48 -12.73 3.40
CA LEU A 109 0.99 -11.50 2.83
C LEU A 109 2.18 -11.02 3.67
N GLU A 110 3.32 -10.88 3.02
CA GLU A 110 4.55 -10.46 3.65
C GLU A 110 4.69 -8.94 3.60
N ILE A 111 4.89 -8.30 4.74
CA ILE A 111 5.30 -6.91 4.85
C ILE A 111 6.72 -6.80 5.39
N CYS A 112 7.50 -5.85 4.88
CA CYS A 112 8.83 -5.54 5.37
C CYS A 112 8.81 -4.13 5.97
N ILE A 113 9.22 -3.97 7.22
CA ILE A 113 9.21 -2.67 7.93
C ILE A 113 10.63 -2.34 8.34
N SER A 114 11.07 -1.09 8.12
CA SER A 114 12.38 -0.63 8.55
C SER A 114 12.51 -0.65 10.08
N SER A 115 13.35 -1.55 10.59
CA SER A 115 13.55 -1.77 12.04
C SER A 115 14.89 -1.19 12.54
N GLY A 116 15.55 -0.38 11.71
CA GLY A 116 16.88 0.19 11.94
C GLY A 116 17.43 0.82 10.65
N ARG A 117 18.71 1.23 10.66
CA ARG A 117 19.34 1.89 9.49
C ARG A 117 19.47 1.02 8.24
N HIS A 118 19.64 -0.29 8.39
CA HIS A 118 19.93 -1.22 7.29
C HIS A 118 19.23 -2.58 7.44
N THR A 119 18.23 -2.66 8.33
CA THR A 119 17.60 -3.92 8.74
C THR A 119 16.09 -3.77 8.69
N HIS A 120 15.43 -4.60 7.90
CA HIS A 120 13.98 -4.67 7.87
C HIS A 120 13.50 -5.87 8.70
N SER A 121 12.45 -5.67 9.48
CA SER A 121 11.70 -6.75 10.13
C SER A 121 10.65 -7.28 9.17
N LEU A 122 10.57 -8.60 9.05
CA LEU A 122 9.51 -9.30 8.35
C LEU A 122 8.23 -9.32 9.21
N GLY A 123 7.09 -9.14 8.57
CA GLY A 123 5.77 -9.30 9.15
C GLY A 123 4.89 -10.13 8.23
N GLU A 124 4.66 -11.38 8.59
CA GLU A 124 3.70 -12.25 7.91
C GLU A 124 2.27 -11.95 8.39
N ILE A 125 1.34 -11.87 7.44
CA ILE A 125 -0.09 -11.64 7.67
C ILE A 125 -0.86 -12.79 7.03
N ASP A 126 -1.50 -13.65 7.83
CA ASP A 126 -2.51 -14.58 7.30
C ASP A 126 -3.66 -13.76 6.67
N VAL A 127 -3.93 -13.96 5.37
CA VAL A 127 -5.01 -13.33 4.60
C VAL A 127 -6.07 -14.33 4.11
N SER A 128 -6.03 -15.59 4.55
CA SER A 128 -6.84 -16.72 4.04
C SER A 128 -8.36 -16.48 4.08
N GLY A 129 -8.83 -15.68 5.05
CA GLY A 129 -10.24 -15.30 5.22
C GLY A 129 -10.58 -13.87 4.81
N ARG A 130 -9.71 -13.15 4.10
CA ARG A 130 -9.89 -11.74 3.73
C ARG A 130 -10.11 -11.59 2.24
N GLN A 131 -11.02 -10.70 1.85
CA GLN A 131 -11.42 -10.54 0.44
C GLN A 131 -11.49 -9.09 -0.02
N SER A 132 -11.49 -8.11 0.90
CA SER A 132 -11.50 -6.69 0.55
C SER A 132 -10.16 -6.00 0.78
N ASP A 133 -9.94 -4.88 0.09
CA ASP A 133 -8.83 -3.95 0.33
C ASP A 133 -8.86 -3.50 1.81
N ARG A 134 -10.05 -3.18 2.35
CA ARG A 134 -10.27 -2.89 3.77
C ARG A 134 -9.63 -3.93 4.69
N ASP A 135 -9.99 -5.20 4.55
CA ASP A 135 -9.59 -6.24 5.52
C ASP A 135 -8.07 -6.43 5.55
N ILE A 136 -7.45 -6.28 4.38
CA ILE A 136 -6.02 -6.48 4.18
C ILE A 136 -5.25 -5.25 4.67
N PHE A 137 -5.68 -4.02 4.37
CA PHE A 137 -5.06 -2.82 4.90
C PHE A 137 -5.24 -2.67 6.43
N GLU A 138 -6.39 -3.07 7.00
CA GLU A 138 -6.55 -3.17 8.46
C GLU A 138 -5.58 -4.18 9.08
N ALA A 139 -5.36 -5.32 8.42
CA ALA A 139 -4.41 -6.34 8.88
C ALA A 139 -2.95 -5.87 8.77
N MET A 140 -2.58 -5.20 7.68
CA MET A 140 -1.27 -4.53 7.54
C MET A 140 -1.05 -3.51 8.66
N LYS A 141 -2.02 -2.63 8.90
CA LYS A 141 -1.95 -1.58 9.92
C LYS A 141 -1.78 -2.16 11.33
N ARG A 142 -2.48 -3.26 11.61
CA ARG A 142 -2.32 -4.04 12.86
C ARG A 142 -0.91 -4.63 12.98
N LYS A 143 -0.44 -5.33 11.95
CA LYS A 143 0.88 -5.98 11.93
C LYS A 143 2.03 -4.97 12.00
N TYR A 144 1.85 -3.81 11.36
CA TYR A 144 2.76 -2.68 11.45
C TYR A 144 2.85 -2.14 12.87
N ASN A 145 1.71 -1.89 13.53
CA ASN A 145 1.69 -1.41 14.91
C ASN A 145 2.26 -2.45 15.91
N GLU A 146 2.08 -3.76 15.66
CA GLU A 146 2.73 -4.83 16.43
C GLU A 146 4.27 -4.76 16.33
N LEU A 147 4.79 -4.65 15.11
CA LEU A 147 6.24 -4.65 14.83
C LEU A 147 6.96 -3.35 15.22
N GLN A 148 6.24 -2.22 15.24
CA GLN A 148 6.69 -0.93 15.78
C GLN A 148 6.69 -0.86 17.33
N GLY A 149 6.30 -1.94 18.01
CA GLY A 149 6.15 -2.00 19.47
C GLY A 149 7.38 -1.51 20.24
N SER A 150 7.17 -0.52 21.12
CA SER A 150 8.16 0.18 21.94
C SER A 150 8.98 1.28 21.25
N ALA A 151 9.36 1.15 19.97
CA ALA A 151 10.16 2.19 19.28
C ALA A 151 9.44 3.55 19.25
N ARG A 152 8.14 3.57 18.96
CA ARG A 152 7.31 4.79 18.91
C ARG A 152 7.11 5.49 20.26
N ASN A 153 7.48 4.85 21.38
CA ASN A 153 7.48 5.48 22.71
C ASN A 153 8.72 6.37 22.92
N PHE A 154 9.76 6.22 22.09
CA PHE A 154 10.90 7.15 22.07
C PHE A 154 10.55 8.37 21.21
N GLY A 155 10.55 9.56 21.80
CA GLY A 155 9.87 10.75 21.25
C GLY A 155 10.23 11.18 19.82
N CYS A 156 11.41 10.80 19.29
CA CYS A 156 11.77 11.07 17.89
C CYS A 156 11.02 10.19 16.88
N PHE A 157 10.64 8.96 17.24
CA PHE A 157 9.89 8.04 16.36
C PHE A 157 8.40 8.41 16.29
N ALA A 158 7.89 9.17 17.26
CA ALA A 158 6.55 9.77 17.17
C ALA A 158 6.43 10.84 16.05
N LEU A 159 7.56 11.28 15.49
CA LEU A 159 7.61 12.16 14.31
C LEU A 159 7.58 11.38 12.98
N GLN A 160 7.55 10.05 12.99
CA GLN A 160 7.49 9.23 11.78
C GLN A 160 6.06 8.76 11.46
N GLU A 161 5.74 8.75 10.18
CA GLU A 161 4.50 8.23 9.61
C GLU A 161 4.78 7.34 8.40
N VAL A 162 3.80 6.51 8.02
CA VAL A 162 3.89 5.69 6.81
C VAL A 162 3.83 6.61 5.59
N ASN A 163 4.90 6.58 4.79
CA ASN A 163 5.15 7.42 3.63
C ASN A 163 5.11 6.62 2.31
N GLY A 164 4.80 5.32 2.36
CA GLY A 164 4.56 4.52 1.16
C GLY A 164 4.53 3.01 1.39
N GLY A 165 4.19 2.30 0.32
CA GLY A 165 4.28 0.86 0.21
C GLY A 165 4.84 0.50 -1.17
N THR A 166 5.91 -0.27 -1.23
CA THR A 166 6.58 -0.67 -2.47
C THR A 166 6.65 -2.19 -2.56
N PHE A 167 6.37 -2.78 -3.72
CA PHE A 167 6.53 -4.23 -3.90
C PHE A 167 8.01 -4.58 -4.00
N VAL A 168 8.47 -5.54 -3.22
CA VAL A 168 9.90 -5.86 -3.06
C VAL A 168 10.15 -7.35 -3.16
N LYS A 169 11.33 -7.71 -3.69
CA LYS A 169 11.93 -9.03 -3.48
C LYS A 169 12.92 -8.93 -2.32
N PHE A 170 12.83 -9.82 -1.36
CA PHE A 170 13.67 -9.85 -0.17
C PHE A 170 14.27 -11.24 0.06
N ARG A 171 15.27 -11.30 0.94
CA ARG A 171 15.86 -12.54 1.44
C ARG A 171 15.88 -12.54 2.96
N ILE A 172 15.53 -13.66 3.57
CA ILE A 172 15.56 -13.86 5.02
C ILE A 172 17.00 -14.17 5.45
N ASP A 173 17.59 -13.25 6.23
CA ASP A 173 18.94 -13.39 6.82
C ASP A 173 18.86 -14.12 8.17
N LYS A 174 17.94 -13.68 9.03
CA LYS A 174 17.67 -14.25 10.36
C LYS A 174 16.17 -14.41 10.54
N SER A 175 15.75 -15.13 11.59
CA SER A 175 14.35 -15.53 11.84
C SER A 175 13.28 -14.45 11.62
N THR A 176 13.59 -13.17 11.86
CA THR A 176 12.68 -12.05 11.59
C THR A 176 13.30 -10.92 10.77
N SER A 177 14.56 -11.04 10.32
CA SER A 177 15.30 -9.96 9.64
C SER A 177 15.50 -10.26 8.15
N VAL A 178 15.14 -9.30 7.31
CA VAL A 178 15.22 -9.42 5.84
C VAL A 178 16.08 -8.34 5.21
N ALA A 179 16.80 -8.73 4.16
CA ALA A 179 17.53 -7.85 3.27
C ALA A 179 16.73 -7.68 1.96
N ILE A 180 16.46 -6.44 1.55
CA ILE A 180 15.78 -6.18 0.28
C ILE A 180 16.77 -6.33 -0.87
N MET A 181 16.41 -7.13 -1.88
CA MET A 181 17.25 -7.43 -3.04
C MET A 181 16.92 -6.55 -4.25
N SER A 182 15.64 -6.26 -4.48
CA SER A 182 15.21 -5.43 -5.61
C SER A 182 13.87 -4.74 -5.36
N LYS A 183 13.75 -3.51 -5.89
CA LYS A 183 12.55 -2.66 -5.83
C LYS A 183 12.38 -1.91 -7.16
N PRO A 184 11.16 -1.77 -7.71
CA PRO A 184 9.98 -2.58 -7.42
C PRO A 184 10.14 -4.01 -8.00
N SER A 185 9.60 -5.02 -7.33
CA SER A 185 9.65 -6.42 -7.80
C SER A 185 8.39 -7.21 -7.44
N VAL A 186 7.99 -8.14 -8.31
CA VAL A 186 6.86 -9.07 -8.14
C VAL A 186 7.33 -10.51 -8.36
N PRO A 187 6.61 -11.53 -7.84
CA PRO A 187 6.92 -12.92 -8.16
C PRO A 187 6.86 -13.14 -9.67
N PRO A 188 7.86 -13.83 -10.26
CA PRO A 188 7.84 -14.18 -11.67
C PRO A 188 6.74 -15.23 -11.93
N VAL A 189 6.31 -15.39 -13.19
CA VAL A 189 5.11 -16.17 -13.53
C VAL A 189 5.25 -17.64 -13.13
N GLU A 190 6.47 -18.18 -13.19
CA GLU A 190 6.83 -19.54 -12.81
C GLU A 190 6.55 -19.82 -11.32
N GLU A 191 6.68 -18.83 -10.43
CA GLU A 191 6.30 -18.98 -9.01
C GLU A 191 4.78 -19.12 -8.81
N VAL A 192 4.00 -18.52 -9.71
CA VAL A 192 2.54 -18.57 -9.71
C VAL A 192 2.03 -19.88 -10.33
N GLU A 193 2.61 -20.30 -11.46
CA GLU A 193 2.34 -21.59 -12.10
C GLU A 193 2.69 -22.77 -11.18
N LEU A 194 3.75 -22.65 -10.38
CA LEU A 194 4.14 -23.63 -9.37
C LEU A 194 3.32 -23.53 -8.07
N GLY A 195 2.28 -22.69 -8.04
CA GLY A 195 1.33 -22.57 -6.92
C GLY A 195 1.94 -22.08 -5.61
N ARG A 196 3.08 -21.36 -5.67
CA ARG A 196 3.77 -20.80 -4.50
C ARG A 196 3.34 -19.38 -4.19
N TYR A 197 2.88 -18.63 -5.19
CA TYR A 197 2.35 -17.28 -5.05
C TYR A 197 1.07 -17.08 -5.84
N GLU A 198 0.28 -16.08 -5.47
CA GLU A 198 -0.93 -15.62 -6.14
C GLU A 198 -0.91 -14.09 -6.25
N TYR A 199 -1.24 -13.58 -7.43
CA TYR A 199 -1.57 -12.18 -7.71
C TYR A 199 -2.37 -12.12 -9.01
N GLN A 200 -3.04 -10.99 -9.29
CA GLN A 200 -3.73 -10.72 -10.55
C GLN A 200 -3.50 -9.27 -11.00
N PRO A 201 -3.49 -8.97 -12.32
CA PRO A 201 -3.43 -9.92 -13.44
C PRO A 201 -2.08 -10.65 -13.52
N ILE A 202 -2.04 -11.78 -14.25
CA ILE A 202 -0.83 -12.57 -14.52
C ILE A 202 -0.57 -12.54 -16.05
N PRO A 203 0.62 -12.15 -16.52
CA PRO A 203 1.66 -11.43 -15.78
C PRO A 203 1.17 -10.04 -15.31
N MET A 204 1.90 -9.41 -14.38
CA MET A 204 1.60 -8.07 -13.86
C MET A 204 1.90 -6.96 -14.90
N ASP A 205 1.08 -6.91 -15.95
CA ASP A 205 1.16 -5.95 -17.06
C ASP A 205 0.74 -4.55 -16.62
N GLU A 206 -0.30 -4.44 -15.79
CA GLU A 206 -0.66 -3.20 -15.12
C GLU A 206 0.44 -2.76 -14.11
N PRO A 207 0.73 -1.44 -14.00
CA PRO A 207 1.70 -0.93 -13.02
C PRO A 207 1.22 -1.18 -11.57
N PRO A 208 2.15 -1.39 -10.61
CA PRO A 208 1.83 -1.67 -9.21
C PRO A 208 1.20 -0.45 -8.52
N MET A 209 0.67 -0.65 -7.31
CA MET A 209 0.10 0.43 -6.49
C MET A 209 1.16 1.49 -6.17
N PRO A 210 0.95 2.77 -6.53
CA PRO A 210 1.85 3.85 -6.15
C PRO A 210 1.68 4.25 -4.68
N SER A 211 2.76 4.73 -4.07
CA SER A 211 2.85 5.03 -2.64
C SER A 211 1.77 5.99 -2.12
N ASN A 212 1.37 6.99 -2.91
CA ASN A 212 0.34 7.95 -2.50
C ASN A 212 -1.03 7.29 -2.27
N LEU A 213 -1.38 6.26 -3.04
CA LEU A 213 -2.57 5.46 -2.83
C LEU A 213 -2.39 4.52 -1.65
N PHE A 214 -1.23 3.89 -1.51
CA PHE A 214 -0.96 3.00 -0.37
C PHE A 214 -1.17 3.75 0.95
N ILE A 215 -0.65 4.98 1.07
CA ILE A 215 -0.87 5.85 2.24
C ILE A 215 -2.37 6.12 2.47
N HIS A 216 -3.15 6.38 1.42
CA HIS A 216 -4.60 6.64 1.55
C HIS A 216 -5.32 5.43 2.18
N TYR A 217 -5.15 4.24 1.59
CA TYR A 217 -5.81 3.01 2.08
C TYR A 217 -5.28 2.57 3.46
N PHE A 218 -4.02 2.84 3.77
CA PHE A 218 -3.42 2.50 5.06
C PHE A 218 -3.85 3.45 6.19
N ASN A 219 -3.95 4.76 5.92
CA ASN A 219 -4.25 5.77 6.95
C ASN A 219 -5.74 6.04 7.14
N LYS A 220 -6.55 6.09 6.08
CA LYS A 220 -7.97 6.47 6.16
C LYS A 220 -8.81 5.41 6.90
N ASP A 221 -9.95 5.82 7.45
CA ASP A 221 -10.97 4.90 7.95
C ASP A 221 -11.50 4.04 6.80
N THR A 222 -11.40 2.73 6.97
CA THR A 222 -11.54 1.71 5.93
C THR A 222 -12.99 1.32 5.63
N THR A 223 -13.96 1.88 6.35
CA THR A 223 -15.39 1.50 6.27
C THR A 223 -16.00 1.46 4.86
N ALA A 224 -15.44 2.18 3.89
CA ALA A 224 -15.90 2.20 2.50
C ALA A 224 -15.11 1.29 1.53
N HIS A 225 -13.94 0.77 1.90
CA HIS A 225 -13.04 0.04 0.97
C HIS A 225 -13.38 -1.44 0.83
N ASN A 226 -14.64 -1.76 0.53
CA ASN A 226 -15.14 -3.14 0.42
C ASN A 226 -14.78 -3.83 -0.91
N GLU A 227 -14.17 -3.10 -1.85
CA GLU A 227 -13.68 -3.60 -3.13
C GLU A 227 -12.32 -4.31 -2.99
N ALA A 228 -11.94 -5.12 -3.98
CA ALA A 228 -10.72 -5.92 -3.99
C ALA A 228 -9.75 -5.51 -5.12
N VAL A 229 -9.62 -4.20 -5.38
CA VAL A 229 -8.94 -3.68 -6.58
C VAL A 229 -7.42 -3.69 -6.43
N TRP A 230 -6.90 -3.44 -5.22
CA TRP A 230 -5.45 -3.40 -4.97
C TRP A 230 -4.94 -4.69 -4.31
N SER A 231 -5.72 -5.25 -3.39
CA SER A 231 -5.40 -6.48 -2.64
C SER A 231 -5.13 -7.68 -3.53
N THR A 232 -5.92 -7.88 -4.58
CA THR A 232 -5.74 -8.95 -5.58
C THR A 232 -4.41 -8.85 -6.33
N ARG A 233 -3.75 -7.68 -6.29
CA ARG A 233 -2.48 -7.39 -6.97
C ARG A 233 -1.26 -7.55 -6.07
N PHE A 234 -1.46 -7.83 -4.78
CA PHE A 234 -0.38 -8.04 -3.83
C PHE A 234 0.24 -9.43 -4.00
N PRO A 235 1.55 -9.60 -3.74
CA PRO A 235 2.21 -10.90 -3.80
C PRO A 235 1.78 -11.76 -2.60
N ILE A 236 0.75 -12.58 -2.78
CA ILE A 236 0.25 -13.48 -1.73
C ILE A 236 1.03 -14.79 -1.80
N LYS A 237 1.75 -15.13 -0.73
CA LYS A 237 2.41 -16.42 -0.55
C LYS A 237 1.36 -17.50 -0.23
N LEU A 238 1.46 -18.66 -0.87
CA LEU A 238 0.53 -19.77 -0.69
C LEU A 238 1.13 -20.91 0.15
N GLN A 239 0.26 -21.57 0.92
CA GLN A 239 0.48 -22.84 1.67
C GLN A 239 1.48 -22.76 2.83
N GLU A 240 2.71 -22.32 2.57
CA GLU A 240 3.82 -22.34 3.52
C GLU A 240 4.12 -20.92 4.03
N SER A 241 4.21 -20.78 5.36
CA SER A 241 4.67 -19.58 6.04
C SER A 241 6.18 -19.38 5.86
N LEU A 242 6.61 -18.16 5.56
CA LEU A 242 8.03 -17.84 5.43
C LEU A 242 8.77 -17.79 6.77
N PHE A 243 8.06 -17.60 7.90
CA PHE A 243 8.66 -17.74 9.23
C PHE A 243 8.98 -19.19 9.61
N TYR A 244 8.13 -20.15 9.21
CA TYR A 244 8.29 -21.57 9.55
C TYR A 244 9.06 -22.37 8.49
N ALA A 245 9.31 -21.80 7.31
CA ALA A 245 10.24 -22.34 6.32
C ALA A 245 11.66 -22.40 6.93
N HIS A 246 12.06 -23.57 7.45
CA HIS A 246 13.34 -23.80 8.15
C HIS A 246 14.61 -23.74 7.26
N LYS A 247 14.59 -22.93 6.21
CA LYS A 247 15.67 -22.75 5.23
C LYS A 247 16.25 -21.33 5.36
N PRO A 248 17.48 -21.15 5.87
CA PRO A 248 18.14 -19.85 5.83
C PRO A 248 18.32 -19.39 4.38
N LEU A 249 18.36 -18.08 4.14
CA LEU A 249 18.49 -17.49 2.80
C LEU A 249 17.29 -17.74 1.87
N THR A 250 16.12 -18.11 2.41
CA THR A 250 14.87 -18.17 1.63
C THR A 250 14.54 -16.80 1.04
N GLU A 251 14.23 -16.78 -0.25
CA GLU A 251 13.81 -15.58 -0.98
C GLU A 251 12.29 -15.47 -0.99
N GLY A 252 11.79 -14.24 -0.84
CA GLY A 252 10.36 -13.95 -0.79
C GLY A 252 10.02 -12.66 -1.52
N TRP A 253 8.72 -12.46 -1.75
CA TRP A 253 8.16 -11.23 -2.27
C TRP A 253 7.10 -10.70 -1.31
N GLY A 254 7.03 -9.38 -1.18
CA GLY A 254 6.18 -8.72 -0.20
C GLY A 254 6.06 -7.23 -0.48
N ILE A 255 5.58 -6.50 0.52
CA ILE A 255 5.43 -5.04 0.47
C ILE A 255 6.31 -4.42 1.54
N GLU A 256 7.31 -3.65 1.10
CA GLU A 256 8.04 -2.78 2.01
C GLU A 256 7.17 -1.58 2.36
N ILE A 257 6.87 -1.42 3.66
CA ILE A 257 6.24 -0.22 4.20
C ILE A 257 7.36 0.76 4.54
N THR A 258 7.40 1.89 3.83
CA THR A 258 8.42 2.92 4.04
C THR A 258 7.89 4.00 4.97
N GLU A 259 8.72 4.41 5.93
CA GLU A 259 8.42 5.47 6.88
C GLU A 259 9.12 6.77 6.48
N GLY A 260 8.49 7.90 6.77
CA GLY A 260 9.05 9.23 6.58
C GLY A 260 8.69 10.14 7.75
N PRO A 261 9.39 11.27 7.94
CA PRO A 261 8.98 12.26 8.92
C PRO A 261 7.63 12.88 8.53
N ASN A 262 6.70 12.95 9.48
CA ASN A 262 5.50 13.76 9.35
C ASN A 262 5.92 15.24 9.34
N TRP A 263 5.98 15.81 8.14
CA TRP A 263 6.47 17.17 7.96
C TRP A 263 5.61 18.23 8.67
N LEU A 264 4.30 18.01 8.77
CA LEU A 264 3.40 18.95 9.45
C LEU A 264 3.72 19.01 10.95
N LEU A 265 3.87 17.85 11.60
CA LEU A 265 4.24 17.74 13.00
C LEU A 265 5.67 18.25 13.26
N PHE A 266 6.62 17.90 12.40
CA PHE A 266 8.00 18.41 12.48
C PHE A 266 8.05 19.93 12.41
N CYS A 267 7.41 20.54 11.40
CA CYS A 267 7.32 21.99 11.27
C CYS A 267 6.59 22.64 12.45
N THR A 268 5.53 22.01 12.97
CA THR A 268 4.79 22.51 14.15
C THR A 268 5.68 22.52 15.40
N VAL A 269 6.42 21.43 15.65
CA VAL A 269 7.39 21.37 16.76
C VAL A 269 8.50 22.41 16.61
N MET A 270 9.01 22.62 15.38
CA MET A 270 10.03 23.65 15.13
C MET A 270 9.49 25.07 15.39
N VAL A 271 8.25 25.38 15.01
CA VAL A 271 7.64 26.68 15.34
C VAL A 271 7.46 26.85 16.86
N ILE A 272 7.05 25.80 17.58
CA ILE A 272 6.90 25.84 19.04
C ILE A 272 8.25 26.11 19.73
N VAL A 273 9.32 25.39 19.35
CA VAL A 273 10.67 25.58 19.92
C VAL A 273 11.21 26.99 19.62
N LEU A 274 10.94 27.52 18.43
CA LEU A 274 11.33 28.88 18.05
C LEU A 274 10.63 29.94 18.93
N VAL A 275 9.32 29.80 19.16
CA VAL A 275 8.55 30.71 20.03
C VAL A 275 9.04 30.61 21.47
N LEU A 276 9.25 29.40 22.00
CA LEU A 276 9.78 29.19 23.36
C LEU A 276 11.18 29.82 23.53
N SER A 277 12.05 29.72 22.52
CA SER A 277 13.37 30.36 22.54
C SER A 277 13.27 31.89 22.64
N GLY A 278 12.31 32.50 21.93
CA GLY A 278 12.01 33.93 22.04
C GLY A 278 11.46 34.32 23.42
N VAL A 279 10.56 33.52 23.99
CA VAL A 279 10.01 33.75 25.35
C VAL A 279 11.11 33.70 26.41
N ILE A 280 12.02 32.73 26.34
CA ILE A 280 13.17 32.61 27.25
C ILE A 280 14.08 33.85 27.16
N ALA A 281 14.40 34.30 25.95
CA ALA A 281 15.20 35.50 25.71
C ALA A 281 14.56 36.77 26.29
N ILE A 282 13.24 36.95 26.12
CA ILE A 282 12.49 38.09 26.67
C ILE A 282 12.46 38.04 28.19
N ILE A 283 12.14 36.88 28.79
CA ILE A 283 12.11 36.73 30.25
C ILE A 283 13.49 37.05 30.85
N TYR A 284 14.56 36.52 30.26
CA TYR A 284 15.92 36.81 30.71
C TYR A 284 16.22 38.31 30.67
N ALA A 285 15.97 38.99 29.54
CA ALA A 285 16.23 40.41 29.37
C ALA A 285 15.44 41.30 30.35
N GLN A 286 14.22 40.89 30.73
CA GLN A 286 13.40 41.62 31.70
C GLN A 286 13.89 41.42 33.15
N PHE A 287 14.27 40.18 33.52
CA PHE A 287 14.75 39.87 34.88
C PHE A 287 16.15 40.41 35.18
N THR A 288 17.04 40.48 34.19
CA THR A 288 18.42 40.99 34.36
C THR A 288 18.60 42.45 33.96
N GLY A 289 17.68 43.02 33.18
CA GLY A 289 17.83 44.32 32.53
C GLY A 289 18.78 44.32 31.32
N ASP A 290 19.53 43.23 31.10
CA ASP A 290 20.51 43.09 30.03
C ASP A 290 19.85 42.58 28.73
N LYS A 291 19.41 43.56 27.91
CA LYS A 291 18.80 43.30 26.61
C LYS A 291 19.79 42.67 25.61
N PRO A 292 21.05 43.16 25.46
CA PRO A 292 22.05 42.49 24.62
C PRO A 292 22.24 41.00 24.91
N THR A 293 22.41 40.62 26.18
CA THR A 293 22.62 39.21 26.56
C THR A 293 21.36 38.37 26.33
N GLY A 294 20.16 38.91 26.60
CA GLY A 294 18.90 38.23 26.26
C GLY A 294 18.77 37.92 24.76
N VAL A 295 19.11 38.88 23.88
CA VAL A 295 19.12 38.67 22.42
C VAL A 295 20.16 37.62 22.02
N ALA A 296 21.35 37.64 22.62
CA ALA A 296 22.39 36.64 22.36
C ALA A 296 21.96 35.22 22.73
N ILE A 297 21.24 35.03 23.85
CA ILE A 297 20.68 33.74 24.26
C ILE A 297 19.64 33.24 23.23
N GLY A 298 18.73 34.10 22.78
CA GLY A 298 17.75 33.74 21.75
C GLY A 298 18.41 33.36 20.41
N ALA A 299 19.42 34.11 19.98
CA ALA A 299 20.20 33.82 18.78
C ALA A 299 20.95 32.47 18.88
N TRP A 300 21.51 32.16 20.05
CA TRP A 300 22.18 30.88 20.28
C TRP A 300 21.21 29.69 20.26
N LEU A 301 20.07 29.79 20.95
CA LEU A 301 19.04 28.73 20.96
C LEU A 301 18.51 28.43 19.54
N THR A 302 18.23 29.48 18.77
CA THR A 302 17.76 29.34 17.38
C THR A 302 18.83 28.78 16.44
N ALA A 303 20.11 29.11 16.64
CA ALA A 303 21.22 28.47 15.92
C ALA A 303 21.33 26.97 16.25
N VAL A 304 21.21 26.58 17.52
CA VAL A 304 21.19 25.17 17.94
C VAL A 304 20.02 24.42 17.31
N GLN A 305 18.82 25.02 17.27
CA GLN A 305 17.66 24.47 16.60
C GLN A 305 17.90 24.28 15.09
N ALA A 306 18.47 25.27 14.41
CA ALA A 306 18.77 25.20 12.98
C ALA A 306 19.79 24.09 12.66
N MET A 307 20.83 23.92 13.50
CA MET A 307 21.80 22.82 13.38
C MET A 307 21.12 21.45 13.58
N ALA A 308 20.25 21.32 14.60
CA ALA A 308 19.52 20.08 14.87
C ALA A 308 18.59 19.70 13.70
N ALA A 309 17.83 20.66 13.16
CA ALA A 309 17.01 20.44 11.97
C ALA A 309 17.87 20.00 10.77
N THR A 310 18.97 20.70 10.52
CA THR A 310 19.92 20.40 9.43
C THR A 310 20.51 18.99 9.55
N ALA A 311 20.86 18.54 10.76
CA ALA A 311 21.35 17.19 10.99
C ALA A 311 20.29 16.11 10.69
N VAL A 312 19.01 16.37 11.00
CA VAL A 312 17.90 15.48 10.63
C VAL A 312 17.69 15.43 9.11
N PHE A 313 17.79 16.58 8.42
CA PHE A 313 17.73 16.63 6.95
C PHE A 313 18.89 15.87 6.29
N PHE A 314 20.13 16.05 6.74
CA PHE A 314 21.27 15.35 6.14
C PHE A 314 21.24 13.84 6.34
N LYS A 315 20.80 13.37 7.52
CA LYS A 315 20.58 11.93 7.76
C LYS A 315 19.62 11.34 6.72
N ARG A 316 18.56 12.06 6.35
CA ARG A 316 17.59 11.65 5.32
C ARG A 316 18.18 11.66 3.90
N THR A 317 19.11 12.54 3.57
CA THR A 317 19.74 12.56 2.22
C THR A 317 20.81 11.49 2.01
N SER A 318 21.24 10.82 3.07
CA SER A 318 22.13 9.65 3.02
C SER A 318 21.40 8.30 3.04
N GLU A 319 20.06 8.32 2.96
CA GLU A 319 19.15 7.17 2.89
C GLU A 319 18.53 7.07 1.48
#